data_AF-A0A7K9CMS9-F1
#
_entry.id   AF-A0A7K9CMS9-F1
#
_cell.length_a   1.000
_cell.length_b   1.000
_cell.length_c   1.000
_cell.angle_alpha   90.00
_cell.angle_beta   90.00
_cell.angle_gamma   90.00
#
_symmetry.space_group_name_H-M   'P 1'
#
loop_
_entity.id
_entity.type
_entity.pdbx_description
1 polymer ?
#
loop_
_entity_poly.entity_id
_entity_poly.type
_entity_poly.pdbx_seq_one_letter_code
_entity_poly.pdbx_strand_id
1 'polypeptide(L)'
;AVIANGTIAFQNWLVPGSSVYRQFWIFDVQNPSEVMEKGARPRLEQRGPYTYRPDIFSLCSNLSRHLSFEKLFLFPTLKVLHVTILTLLSSQALDQAAPSLYTNNFIQLLLNTWIKSSKSSMLQNRTVKELLWGYKDPFLSKVPFPVNSFLGVFYPYNGTSDGLYRVYTGTEDITQTAIIESYKNKRY
;
A
#
# COMPACT_ATOMS: atom_id res chain seq x y z
N ALA A 1 -15.59 0.19 27.06
CA ALA A 1 -16.66 -0.83 26.96
C ALA A 1 -16.00 -2.17 26.69
N VAL A 2 -16.43 -3.27 27.32
CA VAL A 2 -15.75 -4.57 27.20
C VAL A 2 -15.96 -5.18 25.81
N ILE A 3 -14.90 -5.72 25.21
CA ILE A 3 -14.96 -6.45 23.94
C ILE A 3 -15.15 -7.95 24.25
N ALA A 4 -16.41 -8.39 24.30
CA ALA A 4 -16.77 -9.79 24.57
C ALA A 4 -17.99 -10.24 23.75
N ASN A 5 -18.15 -11.55 23.55
CA ASN A 5 -19.31 -12.12 22.85
C ASN A 5 -20.63 -11.61 23.45
N GLY A 6 -21.56 -11.22 22.58
CA GLY A 6 -22.86 -10.67 22.97
C GLY A 6 -22.86 -9.15 23.25
N THR A 7 -21.69 -8.50 23.32
CA THR A 7 -21.62 -7.04 23.48
C THR A 7 -21.73 -6.30 22.14
N ILE A 8 -22.32 -5.11 22.15
CA ILE A 8 -22.35 -4.20 21.00
C ILE A 8 -20.94 -3.81 20.56
N ALA A 9 -20.02 -3.65 21.53
CA ALA A 9 -18.62 -3.34 21.26
C ALA A 9 -17.95 -4.44 20.42
N PHE A 10 -18.21 -5.72 20.73
CA PHE A 10 -17.68 -6.83 19.95
C PHE A 10 -18.31 -6.95 18.56
N GLN A 11 -19.62 -6.74 18.42
CA GLN A 11 -20.27 -6.72 17.10
C GLN A 11 -19.68 -5.65 16.18
N ASN A 12 -19.50 -4.42 16.70
CA ASN A 12 -18.85 -3.33 15.98
C ASN A 12 -17.35 -3.58 15.73
N TRP A 13 -16.70 -4.41 16.54
CA TRP A 13 -15.30 -4.80 16.34
C TRP A 13 -15.14 -5.77 15.16
N LEU A 14 -16.07 -6.72 15.01
CA LEU A 14 -16.09 -7.66 13.90
C LEU A 14 -16.35 -6.97 12.57
N VAL A 15 -17.41 -6.16 12.52
CA VAL A 15 -17.81 -5.39 11.35
C VAL A 15 -18.17 -3.99 11.81
N PRO A 16 -17.37 -2.96 11.47
CA PRO A 16 -17.69 -1.59 11.84
C PRO A 16 -19.06 -1.19 11.29
N GLY A 17 -19.97 -0.73 12.15
CA GLY A 17 -21.28 -0.24 11.71
C GLY A 17 -21.21 1.03 10.85
N SER A 18 -20.08 1.74 10.88
CA SER A 18 -19.83 2.95 10.08
C SER A 18 -19.08 2.63 8.79
N SER A 19 -19.47 3.29 7.70
CA SER A 19 -18.77 3.17 6.42
C SER A 19 -17.46 3.93 6.46
N VAL A 20 -16.35 3.24 6.16
CA VAL A 20 -15.03 3.86 6.02
C VAL A 20 -14.81 4.24 4.56
N TYR A 21 -14.38 5.48 4.32
CA TYR A 21 -13.97 5.95 3.00
C TYR A 21 -12.50 6.32 3.02
N ARG A 22 -11.79 6.00 1.93
CA ARG A 22 -10.40 6.41 1.70
C ARG A 22 -10.35 7.22 0.42
N GLN A 23 -9.83 8.44 0.51
CA GLN A 23 -9.70 9.36 -0.61
C GLN A 23 -8.23 9.55 -0.94
N PHE A 24 -7.91 9.48 -2.24
CA PHE A 24 -6.56 9.71 -2.73
C PHE A 24 -6.53 10.98 -3.58
N TRP A 25 -5.47 11.77 -3.38
CA TRP A 25 -5.09 12.86 -4.26
C TRP A 25 -3.71 12.55 -4.80
N ILE A 26 -3.56 12.68 -6.12
CA ILE A 26 -2.31 12.39 -6.81
C ILE A 26 -1.80 13.67 -7.45
N PHE A 27 -0.48 13.87 -7.41
CA PHE A 27 0.16 15.00 -8.08
C PHE A 27 0.56 14.60 -9.50
N ASP A 28 -0.04 15.25 -10.49
CA ASP A 28 0.26 15.08 -11.91
C ASP A 28 1.36 16.04 -12.36
N VAL A 29 2.41 15.53 -13.01
CA VAL A 29 3.51 16.35 -13.51
C VAL A 29 3.13 16.99 -14.85
N GLN A 30 3.03 18.32 -14.88
CA GLN A 30 2.56 19.08 -16.06
C GLN A 30 3.67 19.34 -17.10
N ASN A 31 4.94 19.29 -16.69
CA ASN A 31 6.09 19.53 -17.57
C ASN A 31 7.09 18.36 -17.61
N PRO A 32 6.64 17.13 -17.93
CA PRO A 32 7.48 15.94 -17.81
C PRO A 32 8.72 15.99 -18.71
N SER A 33 8.61 16.48 -19.94
CA SER A 33 9.76 16.59 -20.86
C SER A 33 10.83 17.57 -20.34
N GLU A 34 10.43 18.71 -19.78
CA GLU A 34 11.39 19.68 -19.22
C GLU A 34 12.15 19.11 -18.01
N VAL A 35 11.43 18.37 -17.16
CA VAL A 35 12.03 17.69 -15.99
C VAL A 35 13.04 16.64 -16.46
N MET A 36 12.66 15.81 -17.43
CA MET A 36 13.47 14.69 -17.91
C MET A 36 14.69 15.12 -18.73
N GLU A 37 14.53 16.09 -19.63
CA GLU A 37 15.56 16.46 -20.60
C GLU A 37 16.46 17.59 -20.10
N LYS A 38 15.92 18.51 -19.30
CA LYS A 38 16.59 19.76 -18.90
C LYS A 38 16.83 19.86 -17.40
N GLY A 39 16.38 18.89 -16.61
CA GLY A 39 16.46 18.94 -15.15
C GLY A 39 15.65 20.07 -14.54
N ALA A 40 14.59 20.53 -15.22
CA ALA A 40 13.76 21.62 -14.73
C ALA A 40 12.97 21.22 -13.48
N ARG A 41 12.54 22.22 -12.69
CA ARG A 41 11.67 21.98 -11.53
C ARG A 41 10.30 21.45 -11.98
N PRO A 42 9.77 20.35 -11.38
CA PRO A 42 8.47 19.82 -11.75
C PRO A 42 7.35 20.77 -11.34
N ARG A 43 6.40 20.99 -12.25
CA ARG A 43 5.13 21.67 -12.02
C ARG A 43 4.07 20.60 -11.74
N LEU A 44 3.48 20.65 -10.54
CA LEU A 44 2.55 19.62 -10.07
C LEU A 44 1.13 20.17 -10.02
N GLU A 45 0.17 19.37 -10.49
CA GLU A 45 -1.26 19.62 -10.35
C GLU A 45 -1.88 18.50 -9.49
N GLN A 46 -2.58 18.86 -8.41
CA GLN A 46 -3.26 17.88 -7.57
C GLN A 46 -4.59 17.43 -8.22
N ARG A 47 -4.76 16.13 -8.45
CA ARG A 47 -5.99 15.52 -8.97
C ARG A 47 -6.62 14.57 -7.97
N GLY A 48 -7.93 14.70 -7.76
CA GLY A 48 -8.71 13.92 -6.81
C GLY A 48 -9.95 14.67 -6.30
N PRO A 49 -10.71 14.10 -5.35
CA PRO A 49 -10.44 12.83 -4.67
C PRO A 49 -10.85 11.60 -5.48
N TYR A 50 -9.94 10.62 -5.56
CA TYR A 50 -10.28 9.25 -5.95
C TYR A 50 -10.76 8.50 -4.70
N THR A 51 -12.09 8.38 -4.56
CA THR A 51 -12.72 7.85 -3.35
C THR A 51 -12.98 6.35 -3.46
N TYR A 52 -12.54 5.61 -2.45
CA TYR A 52 -12.73 4.18 -2.28
C TYR A 52 -13.46 3.89 -0.98
N ARG A 53 -14.28 2.84 -0.99
CA ARG A 53 -14.89 2.28 0.21
C ARG A 53 -14.35 0.88 0.41
N PRO A 54 -13.33 0.67 1.27
CA PRO A 54 -12.88 -0.67 1.60
C PRO A 54 -13.90 -1.36 2.52
N ASP A 55 -14.16 -2.63 2.26
CA ASP A 55 -14.81 -3.52 3.21
C ASP A 55 -13.72 -4.06 4.15
N ILE A 56 -13.89 -3.80 5.45
CA ILE A 56 -12.93 -4.16 6.50
C ILE A 56 -13.63 -5.09 7.47
N PHE A 57 -13.01 -6.25 7.72
CA PHE A 57 -13.53 -7.26 8.63
C PHE A 57 -12.45 -7.69 9.60
N SER A 58 -12.81 -7.93 10.86
CA SER A 58 -11.91 -8.48 11.87
C SER A 58 -12.18 -9.96 12.07
N LEU A 59 -11.23 -10.81 11.69
CA LEU A 59 -11.26 -12.23 12.04
C LEU A 59 -10.71 -12.40 13.45
N CYS A 60 -11.58 -12.72 14.41
CA CYS A 60 -11.22 -12.84 15.82
C CYS A 60 -11.02 -14.31 16.23
N SER A 61 -10.01 -14.57 17.05
CA SER A 61 -9.76 -15.84 17.73
C SER A 61 -9.40 -15.60 19.20
N ASN A 62 -9.73 -16.58 20.06
CA ASN A 62 -9.50 -16.56 21.51
C ASN A 62 -10.13 -15.32 22.21
N LEU A 63 -11.32 -15.51 22.80
CA LEU A 63 -12.12 -14.45 23.44
C LEU A 63 -12.06 -14.55 24.96
N SER A 64 -10.87 -14.34 25.52
CA SER A 64 -10.66 -14.34 26.97
C SER A 64 -10.21 -12.95 27.47
N ARG A 65 -9.12 -12.89 28.24
CA ARG A 65 -8.47 -11.64 28.66
C ARG A 65 -7.95 -10.83 27.46
N HIS A 66 -7.52 -11.54 26.43
CA HIS A 66 -7.00 -10.97 25.21
C HIS A 66 -7.85 -11.41 24.03
N LEU A 67 -7.99 -10.53 23.05
CA LEU A 67 -8.57 -10.81 21.75
C LEU A 67 -7.46 -10.84 20.72
N SER A 68 -7.30 -11.96 20.01
CA SER A 68 -6.40 -12.04 18.87
C SER A 68 -7.22 -11.83 17.61
N PHE A 69 -6.82 -10.93 16.72
CA PHE A 69 -7.56 -10.69 15.50
C PHE A 69 -6.70 -10.27 14.33
N GLU A 70 -7.22 -10.53 13.13
CA GLU A 70 -6.65 -10.12 11.86
C GLU A 70 -7.59 -9.16 11.14
N LYS A 71 -7.07 -8.04 10.64
CA LYS A 71 -7.83 -7.11 9.79
C LYS A 71 -7.69 -7.52 8.34
N LEU A 72 -8.79 -7.94 7.74
CA LEU A 72 -8.88 -8.21 6.32
C LEU A 72 -9.34 -6.97 5.57
N PHE A 73 -8.67 -6.69 4.46
CA PHE A 73 -9.00 -5.61 3.55
C PHE A 73 -9.48 -6.13 2.20
N LEU A 74 -10.69 -5.74 1.82
CA LEU A 74 -11.26 -6.05 0.52
C LEU A 74 -11.75 -4.77 -0.12
N PHE A 75 -11.34 -4.51 -1.37
CA PHE A 75 -12.05 -3.52 -2.18
C PHE A 75 -13.19 -4.19 -2.93
N PRO A 76 -14.45 -3.74 -2.76
CA PRO A 76 -15.45 -3.96 -3.77
C PRO A 76 -14.97 -3.27 -5.06
N THR A 77 -15.08 -3.97 -6.18
CA THR A 77 -14.68 -3.52 -7.50
C THR A 77 -15.17 -2.09 -7.74
N LEU A 78 -14.25 -1.15 -7.89
CA LEU A 78 -14.58 0.27 -8.07
C LEU A 78 -15.57 0.48 -9.23
N LYS A 79 -16.63 1.26 -8.95
CA LYS A 79 -17.28 2.10 -9.96
C LYS A 79 -16.58 3.47 -9.98
N VAL A 80 -15.47 3.61 -10.71
CA VAL A 80 -14.95 4.95 -11.08
C VAL A 80 -14.61 4.96 -12.57
N LEU A 81 -15.18 5.98 -13.21
CA LEU A 81 -15.49 6.15 -14.62
C LEU A 81 -14.42 6.94 -15.41
N HIS A 82 -13.22 7.15 -14.85
CA HIS A 82 -12.21 7.98 -15.51
C HIS A 82 -10.81 7.41 -15.36
N VAL A 83 -10.21 7.15 -16.52
CA VAL A 83 -8.80 6.78 -16.67
C VAL A 83 -8.00 8.07 -16.77
N THR A 84 -7.47 8.55 -15.64
CA THR A 84 -6.47 9.62 -15.67
C THR A 84 -5.10 8.97 -15.75
N ILE A 85 -4.40 9.22 -16.84
CA ILE A 85 -2.99 8.87 -17.01
C ILE A 85 -2.19 9.96 -16.30
N LEU A 86 -1.44 9.58 -15.28
CA LEU A 86 -0.65 10.50 -14.46
C LEU A 86 0.82 10.20 -14.65
N THR A 87 1.62 11.26 -14.75
CA THR A 87 3.07 11.12 -14.89
C THR A 87 3.73 11.12 -13.51
N LEU A 88 4.24 9.97 -13.07
CA LEU A 88 4.85 9.80 -11.75
C LEU A 88 6.28 9.32 -11.83
N LEU A 89 7.04 9.62 -10.77
CA LEU A 89 8.39 9.11 -10.57
C LEU A 89 8.35 7.58 -10.52
N SER A 90 9.04 6.96 -11.46
CA SER A 90 9.07 5.52 -11.67
C SER A 90 10.02 4.83 -10.70
N SER A 91 10.03 3.50 -10.77
CA SER A 91 11.00 2.59 -10.18
C SER A 91 12.47 2.93 -10.48
N GLN A 92 12.79 3.93 -11.31
CA GLN A 92 14.15 4.48 -11.43
C GLN A 92 14.53 5.45 -10.31
N ALA A 93 13.60 5.92 -9.48
CA ALA A 93 13.98 6.50 -8.18
C ALA A 93 14.66 5.44 -7.28
N LEU A 94 14.37 4.16 -7.55
CA LEU A 94 15.12 3.05 -6.99
C LEU A 94 16.55 3.00 -7.55
N ASP A 95 16.94 3.67 -8.63
CA ASP A 95 18.34 3.73 -9.13
C ASP A 95 19.23 4.58 -8.23
N GLN A 96 18.68 5.63 -7.61
CA GLN A 96 19.40 6.39 -6.59
C GLN A 96 19.44 5.67 -5.24
N ALA A 97 18.47 4.78 -4.98
CA ALA A 97 18.45 3.90 -3.80
C ALA A 97 19.11 2.53 -4.05
N ALA A 98 19.37 2.14 -5.30
CA ALA A 98 19.90 0.83 -5.69
C ALA A 98 21.28 0.58 -5.09
N PRO A 99 22.17 1.58 -4.94
CA PRO A 99 23.41 1.36 -4.22
C PRO A 99 23.22 1.00 -2.74
N SER A 100 22.14 1.48 -2.13
CA SER A 100 21.79 1.18 -0.73
C SER A 100 21.02 -0.13 -0.56
N LEU A 101 20.30 -0.59 -1.58
CA LEU A 101 19.51 -1.84 -1.57
C LEU A 101 20.27 -3.04 -2.15
N TYR A 102 21.16 -2.80 -3.12
CA TYR A 102 21.98 -3.78 -3.83
C TYR A 102 23.45 -3.34 -3.80
N THR A 103 24.14 -3.64 -2.71
CA THR A 103 25.55 -3.28 -2.48
C THR A 103 26.55 -4.04 -3.36
N ASN A 104 26.10 -5.06 -4.10
CA ASN A 104 26.98 -5.82 -4.99
C ASN A 104 27.24 -5.06 -6.31
N ASN A 105 28.50 -4.68 -6.54
CA ASN A 105 28.95 -3.94 -7.72
C ASN A 105 28.57 -4.62 -9.06
N PHE A 106 28.53 -5.96 -9.11
CA PHE A 106 28.12 -6.68 -10.32
C PHE A 106 26.63 -6.51 -10.62
N ILE A 107 25.79 -6.52 -9.57
CA ILE A 107 24.35 -6.30 -9.69
C ILE A 107 24.06 -4.87 -10.13
N GLN A 108 24.82 -3.89 -9.65
CA GLN A 108 24.68 -2.49 -10.11
C GLN A 108 25.10 -2.29 -11.57
N LEU A 109 26.19 -2.94 -12.02
CA LEU A 109 26.61 -2.88 -13.42
C LEU A 109 25.55 -3.48 -14.34
N LEU A 110 24.97 -4.61 -13.95
CA LEU A 110 23.85 -5.22 -14.65
C LEU A 110 22.64 -4.29 -14.63
N LEU A 111 22.16 -3.82 -13.47
CA LEU A 111 21.02 -2.91 -13.39
C LEU A 111 21.19 -1.69 -14.32
N ASN A 112 22.32 -0.99 -14.25
CA ASN A 112 22.62 0.16 -15.11
C ASN A 112 22.55 -0.16 -16.62
N THR A 113 23.07 -1.33 -17.02
CA THR A 113 23.02 -1.78 -18.42
C THR A 113 21.59 -2.06 -18.86
N TRP A 114 20.80 -2.67 -17.98
CA TRP A 114 19.43 -3.06 -18.26
C TRP A 114 18.46 -1.87 -18.26
N ILE A 115 18.67 -0.90 -17.35
CA ILE A 115 17.94 0.38 -17.32
C ILE A 115 18.12 1.11 -18.64
N LYS A 116 19.38 1.27 -19.10
CA LYS A 116 19.71 1.88 -20.39
C LYS A 116 19.08 1.13 -21.57
N SER A 117 19.06 -0.21 -21.53
CA SER A 117 18.45 -1.03 -22.58
C SER A 117 16.91 -1.00 -22.57
N SER A 118 16.29 -0.73 -21.43
CA SER A 118 14.83 -0.84 -21.26
C SER A 118 14.04 0.29 -21.92
N LYS A 119 14.71 1.39 -22.31
CA LYS A 119 14.08 2.66 -22.74
C LYS A 119 13.03 3.17 -21.74
N SER A 120 13.11 2.76 -20.47
CA SER A 120 12.20 3.19 -19.42
C SER A 120 12.52 4.63 -19.02
N SER A 121 11.49 5.43 -18.82
CA SER A 121 11.58 6.82 -18.39
C SER A 121 11.44 6.92 -16.87
N MET A 122 12.17 7.85 -16.25
CA MET A 122 12.02 8.18 -14.82
C MET A 122 10.61 8.69 -14.53
N LEU A 123 9.93 9.24 -15.53
CA LEU A 123 8.53 9.62 -15.47
C LEU A 123 7.68 8.66 -16.30
N GLN A 124 6.70 8.00 -15.66
CA GLN A 124 5.80 7.04 -16.30
C GLN A 124 4.35 7.48 -16.26
N ASN A 125 3.65 7.20 -17.35
CA ASN A 125 2.23 7.43 -17.52
C ASN A 125 1.44 6.20 -17.05
N ARG A 126 0.74 6.32 -15.91
CA ARG A 126 -0.04 5.22 -15.31
C ARG A 126 -1.42 5.67 -14.90
N THR A 127 -2.35 4.72 -14.87
CA THR A 127 -3.68 4.96 -14.31
C THR A 127 -3.63 4.97 -12.78
N VAL A 128 -4.58 5.65 -12.14
CA VAL A 128 -4.73 5.62 -10.67
C VAL A 128 -4.88 4.20 -10.13
N LYS A 129 -5.58 3.33 -10.87
CA LYS A 129 -5.76 1.93 -10.50
C LYS A 129 -4.42 1.18 -10.49
N GLU A 130 -3.63 1.32 -11.55
CA GLU A 130 -2.31 0.72 -11.67
C GLU A 130 -1.37 1.22 -10.58
N LEU A 131 -1.32 2.53 -10.37
CA LEU A 131 -0.47 3.16 -9.38
C LEU A 131 -0.77 2.67 -7.97
N LEU A 132 -2.05 2.68 -7.57
CA LEU A 132 -2.43 2.35 -6.19
C LEU A 132 -2.36 0.85 -5.94
N TRP A 133 -2.87 0.04 -6.87
CA TRP A 133 -3.18 -1.37 -6.60
C TRP A 133 -2.27 -2.37 -7.29
N GLY A 134 -1.45 -1.94 -8.24
CA GLY A 134 -0.55 -2.85 -8.93
C GLY A 134 -0.58 -2.68 -10.44
N TYR A 135 0.60 -2.64 -11.04
CA TYR A 135 0.84 -2.94 -12.45
C TYR A 135 2.08 -3.80 -12.59
N LYS A 136 2.14 -4.57 -13.68
CA LYS A 136 3.34 -5.32 -14.03
C LYS A 136 4.35 -4.38 -14.67
N ASP A 137 5.47 -4.16 -14.01
CA ASP A 137 6.51 -3.24 -14.47
C ASP A 137 7.30 -3.87 -15.63
N PRO A 138 7.39 -3.20 -16.79
CA PRO A 138 8.01 -3.75 -17.99
C PRO A 138 9.53 -3.92 -17.85
N PHE A 139 10.17 -3.18 -16.94
CA PHE A 139 11.59 -3.31 -16.65
C PHE A 139 11.82 -4.48 -15.70
N LEU A 140 11.16 -4.51 -14.54
CA LEU A 140 11.30 -5.60 -13.55
C LEU A 140 10.88 -6.96 -14.11
N SER A 141 9.95 -6.99 -15.07
CA SER A 141 9.53 -8.22 -15.75
C SER A 141 10.62 -8.86 -16.62
N LYS A 142 11.63 -8.10 -17.03
CA LYS A 142 12.73 -8.57 -17.87
C LYS A 142 13.95 -8.98 -17.05
N VAL A 143 13.96 -8.67 -15.76
CA VAL A 143 15.08 -8.97 -14.87
C VAL A 143 15.26 -10.49 -14.74
N PRO A 144 16.45 -11.05 -15.02
CA PRO A 144 16.67 -12.50 -15.11
C PRO A 144 16.87 -13.20 -13.75
N PHE A 145 16.65 -12.49 -12.65
CA PHE A 145 16.76 -13.00 -11.28
C PHE A 145 15.43 -12.79 -10.54
N PRO A 146 15.14 -13.58 -9.48
CA PRO A 146 13.83 -13.58 -8.84
C PRO A 146 13.52 -12.24 -8.17
N VAL A 147 12.75 -11.40 -8.86
CA VAL A 147 12.20 -10.14 -8.34
C VAL A 147 10.70 -10.11 -8.56
N ASN A 148 9.98 -9.46 -7.63
CA ASN A 148 8.57 -9.19 -7.85
C ASN A 148 8.44 -8.12 -8.93
N SER A 149 7.80 -8.47 -10.05
CA SER A 149 7.58 -7.56 -11.17
C SER A 149 6.32 -6.70 -11.02
N PHE A 150 5.50 -6.92 -9.99
CA PHE A 150 4.33 -6.10 -9.70
C PHE A 150 4.69 -4.96 -8.76
N LEU A 151 4.30 -3.74 -9.16
CA LEU A 151 4.50 -2.52 -8.39
C LEU A 151 3.17 -1.81 -8.17
N GLY A 152 2.96 -1.30 -6.96
CA GLY A 152 1.85 -0.42 -6.61
C GLY A 152 2.03 0.10 -5.19
N VAL A 153 1.55 1.31 -4.91
CA VAL A 153 1.75 1.98 -3.61
C VAL A 153 1.17 1.15 -2.46
N PHE A 154 0.03 0.49 -2.69
CA PHE A 154 -0.63 -0.37 -1.72
C PHE A 154 -0.60 -1.84 -2.14
N TYR A 155 0.24 -2.24 -3.11
CA TYR A 155 0.29 -3.62 -3.55
C TYR A 155 1.17 -4.50 -2.64
N PRO A 156 0.71 -5.71 -2.27
CA PRO A 156 -0.65 -6.22 -2.39
C PRO A 156 -1.59 -5.61 -1.34
N TYR A 157 -2.87 -5.42 -1.68
CA TYR A 157 -3.89 -4.93 -0.76
C TYR A 157 -5.05 -5.89 -0.59
N ASN A 158 -5.70 -6.25 -1.70
CA ASN A 158 -6.90 -7.08 -1.67
C ASN A 158 -6.59 -8.50 -1.18
N GLY A 159 -7.39 -8.98 -0.24
CA GLY A 159 -7.22 -10.32 0.33
C GLY A 159 -5.98 -10.44 1.22
N THR A 160 -5.37 -9.31 1.60
CA THR A 160 -4.27 -9.29 2.57
C THR A 160 -4.81 -9.07 3.98
N SER A 161 -4.05 -9.56 4.93
CA SER A 161 -4.20 -9.30 6.36
C SER A 161 -2.96 -8.53 6.81
N ASP A 162 -3.15 -7.44 7.55
CA ASP A 162 -2.03 -6.70 8.12
C ASP A 162 -1.28 -7.54 9.18
N GLY A 163 -1.94 -8.55 9.73
CA GLY A 163 -1.35 -9.52 10.64
C GLY A 163 -2.15 -9.66 11.92
N LEU A 164 -1.65 -10.55 12.78
CA LEU A 164 -2.29 -10.83 14.05
C LEU A 164 -1.98 -9.70 15.05
N TYR A 165 -3.05 -9.00 15.43
CA TYR A 165 -3.09 -8.10 16.56
C TYR A 165 -3.56 -8.86 17.78
N ARG A 166 -2.92 -8.62 18.92
CA ARG A 166 -3.40 -9.06 20.23
C ARG A 166 -3.73 -7.82 21.05
N VAL A 167 -4.98 -7.69 21.47
CA VAL A 167 -5.48 -6.54 22.23
C VAL A 167 -6.12 -6.98 23.54
N TYR A 168 -6.12 -6.10 24.53
CA TYR A 168 -6.86 -6.31 25.77
C TYR A 168 -8.37 -6.10 25.53
N THR A 169 -9.19 -7.02 26.03
CA THR A 169 -10.66 -6.93 25.89
C THR A 169 -11.28 -5.94 26.89
N GLY A 170 -10.55 -5.66 27.98
CA GLY A 170 -11.01 -4.87 29.11
C GLY A 170 -11.96 -5.59 30.06
N THR A 171 -11.99 -6.92 30.03
CA THR A 171 -12.77 -7.75 30.98
C THR A 171 -12.24 -7.63 32.41
N GLU A 172 -10.91 -7.53 32.58
CA GLU A 172 -10.28 -7.35 33.90
C GLU A 172 -10.13 -5.88 34.27
N ASP A 173 -9.66 -5.06 33.34
CA ASP A 173 -9.48 -3.62 33.51
C ASP A 173 -10.02 -2.88 32.29
N ILE A 174 -11.15 -2.19 32.49
CA ILE A 174 -11.84 -1.44 31.43
C ILE A 174 -10.99 -0.32 30.83
N THR A 175 -9.98 0.18 31.57
CA THR A 175 -9.08 1.23 31.08
C THR A 175 -8.11 0.71 30.01
N GLN A 176 -7.92 -0.61 29.92
CA GLN A 176 -7.04 -1.24 28.96
C GLN A 176 -7.74 -1.68 27.67
N THR A 177 -9.06 -1.52 27.55
CA THR A 177 -9.81 -1.94 26.36
C THR A 177 -9.16 -1.44 25.05
N ALA A 178 -8.98 -2.36 24.09
CA ALA A 178 -8.45 -2.10 22.75
C ALA A 178 -6.98 -1.65 22.68
N ILE A 179 -6.26 -1.59 23.81
CA ILE A 179 -4.82 -1.38 23.81
C ILE A 179 -4.14 -2.60 23.17
N ILE A 180 -3.22 -2.34 22.25
CA ILE A 180 -2.44 -3.37 21.56
C ILE A 180 -1.37 -3.88 22.53
N GLU A 181 -1.46 -5.17 22.86
CA GLU A 181 -0.42 -5.88 23.60
C GLU A 181 0.71 -6.31 22.67
N SER A 182 0.38 -6.83 21.48
CA SER A 182 1.37 -7.26 20.50
C SER A 182 0.84 -7.16 19.07
N TYR A 183 1.78 -6.97 18.14
CA TYR A 183 1.55 -6.99 16.70
C TYR A 183 2.54 -7.96 16.07
N LYS A 184 2.05 -8.92 15.28
CA LYS A 184 2.87 -9.99 14.67
C LYS A 184 3.72 -10.73 15.70
N ASN A 185 3.11 -11.03 16.85
CA ASN A 185 3.75 -11.70 18.00
C ASN A 185 4.95 -10.93 18.61
N LYS A 186 5.06 -9.63 18.34
CA LYS A 186 6.09 -8.75 18.94
C LYS A 186 5.43 -7.65 19.76
N ARG A 187 6.00 -7.39 20.94
CA ARG A 187 5.64 -6.24 21.79
C ARG A 187 6.57 -5.07 21.44
N TYR A 188 6.02 -3.86 21.43
CA TYR A 188 6.75 -2.62 21.19
C TYR A 188 6.50 -1.66 22.34
#